data_AF-A0A535SP12-F1
#
_entry.id   AF-A0A535SP12-F1
#
_cell.length_a   1.000
_cell.length_b   1.000
_cell.length_c   1.000
_cell.angle_alpha   90.00
_cell.angle_beta   90.00
_cell.angle_gamma   90.00
#
_symmetry.space_group_name_H-M   'P 1'
#
loop_
_entity.id
_entity.type
_entity.pdbx_description
1 polymer ?
#
loop_
_entity_poly.entity_id
_entity_poly.type
_entity_poly.pdbx_seq_one_letter_code
_entity_poly.pdbx_strand_id
1 'polypeptide(L)'
;MPDEDLTRLDAAELESLVAAIRDRMRPLDAELATMRSERDLLLTELRRRGRLVERTSRADLKAQMREGTFPTVAELVAGTDDGSLDDYAFNLKTGGEVRLGFPGARTQSLTFTDGVKTAQAQDLATAAQLYAAGWELGSPGRPGVRVHFRGTKQERLVPADEVYARPGERATG
;
A
#
# COMPACT_ATOMS: atom_id res chain seq x y z
N MET A 1 7.93 -10.52 50.90
CA MET A 1 8.44 -9.71 52.01
C MET A 1 7.21 -9.29 52.79
N PRO A 2 6.99 -9.82 54.00
CA PRO A 2 5.90 -9.33 54.84
C PRO A 2 6.16 -7.85 55.15
N ASP A 3 5.09 -7.06 55.29
CA ASP A 3 5.10 -5.66 55.71
C ASP A 3 5.84 -5.50 57.05
N GLU A 4 7.17 -5.39 57.01
CA GLU A 4 7.91 -4.80 58.11
C GLU A 4 7.49 -3.33 58.17
N ASP A 5 6.94 -2.94 59.31
CA ASP A 5 6.49 -1.58 59.60
C ASP A 5 7.66 -0.61 59.43
N LEU A 6 7.76 -0.01 58.23
CA LEU A 6 8.84 0.89 57.80
C LEU A 6 9.05 2.07 58.76
N THR A 7 8.07 2.36 59.61
CA THR A 7 8.13 3.39 60.66
C THR A 7 9.10 3.05 61.80
N ARG A 8 9.55 1.79 61.89
CA ARG A 8 10.47 1.30 62.92
C ARG A 8 11.94 1.31 62.51
N LEU A 9 12.21 1.51 61.22
CA LEU A 9 13.56 1.56 60.69
C LEU A 9 14.12 2.98 60.80
N ASP A 10 15.39 3.08 61.19
CA ASP A 10 16.07 4.37 61.11
C ASP A 10 16.47 4.71 59.66
N ALA A 11 16.92 5.95 59.45
CA ALA A 11 17.28 6.42 58.11
C ALA A 11 18.45 5.63 57.50
N ALA A 12 19.41 5.17 58.30
CA ALA A 12 20.58 4.43 57.82
C ALA A 12 20.19 2.99 57.41
N GLU A 13 19.28 2.36 58.15
CA GLU A 13 18.71 1.06 57.81
C GLU A 13 17.92 1.12 56.51
N LEU A 14 17.09 2.17 56.33
CA LEU A 14 16.36 2.40 55.08
C LEU A 14 17.31 2.62 53.89
N GLU A 15 18.36 3.42 54.05
CA GLU A 15 19.37 3.64 53.00
C GLU A 15 20.09 2.34 52.63
N SER A 16 20.43 1.52 53.62
CA SER A 16 21.06 0.21 53.42
C SER A 16 20.16 -0.77 52.66
N LEU A 17 18.87 -0.83 53.01
CA LEU A 17 17.87 -1.65 52.31
C LEU A 17 17.67 -1.18 50.87
N VAL A 18 17.59 0.14 50.63
CA VAL A 18 17.49 0.70 49.27
C VAL A 18 18.74 0.37 48.46
N ALA A 19 19.94 0.48 49.05
CA ALA A 19 21.19 0.10 48.39
C ALA A 19 21.21 -1.38 48.02
N ALA A 20 20.83 -2.27 48.95
CA ALA A 20 20.75 -3.70 48.69
C ALA A 20 19.73 -4.05 47.58
N ILE A 21 18.58 -3.38 47.54
CA ILE A 21 17.60 -3.57 46.46
C ILE A 21 18.18 -3.10 45.12
N ARG A 22 18.81 -1.92 45.08
CA ARG A 22 19.47 -1.40 43.87
C ARG A 22 20.54 -2.35 43.37
N ASP A 23 21.32 -2.95 44.27
CA ASP A 23 22.37 -3.91 43.92
C ASP A 23 21.82 -5.19 43.30
N ARG A 24 20.67 -5.67 43.79
CA ARG A 24 19.94 -6.78 43.14
C ARG A 24 19.33 -6.38 41.80
N MET A 25 18.94 -5.12 41.62
CA MET A 25 18.39 -4.62 40.35
C MET A 25 19.46 -4.47 39.26
N ARG A 26 20.69 -4.03 39.61
CA ARG A 26 21.77 -3.80 38.64
C ARG A 26 21.99 -4.94 37.62
N PRO A 27 22.12 -6.23 38.01
CA PRO A 27 22.31 -7.30 37.04
C PRO A 27 21.07 -7.49 36.14
N LEU A 28 19.86 -7.35 36.68
CA LEU A 28 18.62 -7.45 35.90
C LEU A 28 18.47 -6.30 34.90
N ASP A 29 18.86 -5.09 35.28
CA ASP A 29 18.89 -3.94 34.38
C ASP A 29 19.90 -4.15 33.24
N ALA A 30 21.05 -4.76 33.54
CA ALA A 30 22.04 -5.13 32.53
C ALA A 30 21.52 -6.22 31.58
N GLU A 31 20.87 -7.26 32.10
CA GLU A 31 20.23 -8.31 31.29
C GLU A 31 19.12 -7.73 30.41
N LEU A 32 18.28 -6.85 30.96
CA LEU A 32 17.22 -6.17 30.21
C LEU A 32 17.78 -5.26 29.12
N ALA A 33 18.90 -4.57 29.37
CA ALA A 33 19.59 -3.78 28.36
C ALA A 33 20.12 -4.67 27.21
N THR A 34 20.70 -5.82 27.53
CA THR A 34 21.14 -6.81 26.53
C THR A 34 19.97 -7.30 25.68
N MET A 35 18.88 -7.75 26.30
CA MET A 35 17.69 -8.22 25.58
C MET A 35 17.07 -7.13 24.68
N ARG A 36 17.06 -5.86 25.13
CA ARG A 36 16.60 -4.73 24.32
C ARG A 36 17.49 -4.50 23.10
N SER A 37 18.81 -4.58 23.28
CA SER A 37 19.78 -4.47 22.17
C SER A 37 19.58 -5.58 21.13
N GLU A 38 19.43 -6.83 21.58
CA GLU A 38 19.16 -7.98 20.71
C GLU A 38 17.86 -7.81 19.92
N ARG A 39 16.78 -7.40 20.60
CA ARG A 39 15.49 -7.09 19.96
C ARG A 39 15.66 -6.01 18.89
N ASP A 40 16.37 -4.94 19.19
CA ASP A 40 16.51 -3.79 18.28
C ASP A 40 17.37 -4.14 17.05
N LEU A 41 18.36 -5.03 17.22
CA LEU A 41 19.11 -5.63 16.12
C LEU A 41 18.19 -6.47 15.22
N LEU A 42 17.35 -7.35 15.80
CA LEU A 42 16.40 -8.17 15.06
C LEU A 42 15.36 -7.33 14.31
N LEU A 43 14.79 -6.31 14.95
CA LEU A 43 13.87 -5.37 14.32
C LEU A 43 14.53 -4.61 13.16
N THR A 44 15.80 -4.27 13.29
CA THR A 44 16.55 -3.60 12.23
C THR A 44 16.77 -4.51 11.02
N GLU A 45 17.09 -5.78 11.25
CA GLU A 45 17.21 -6.76 10.19
C GLU A 45 15.85 -7.06 9.52
N LEU A 46 14.76 -7.15 10.28
CA LEU A 46 13.40 -7.27 9.72
C LEU A 46 13.09 -6.10 8.79
N ARG A 47 13.36 -4.86 9.23
CA ARG A 47 13.17 -3.67 8.38
C ARG A 47 14.06 -3.71 7.13
N ARG A 48 15.31 -4.17 7.24
CA ARG A 48 16.23 -4.30 6.09
C ARG A 48 15.71 -5.33 5.08
N ARG A 49 15.26 -6.50 5.54
CA ARG A 49 14.68 -7.55 4.70
C ARG A 49 13.38 -7.09 4.04
N GLY A 50 12.50 -6.41 4.77
CA GLY A 50 11.28 -5.82 4.22
C GLY A 50 11.58 -4.87 3.05
N ARG A 51 12.52 -3.93 3.24
CA ARG A 51 12.95 -3.02 2.15
C ARG A 51 13.53 -3.76 0.94
N LEU A 52 14.25 -4.87 1.16
CA LEU A 52 14.80 -5.68 0.06
C LEU A 52 13.67 -6.35 -0.74
N VAL A 53 12.70 -6.96 -0.05
CA VAL A 53 11.54 -7.62 -0.67
C VAL A 53 10.69 -6.61 -1.45
N GLU A 54 10.41 -5.44 -0.88
CA GLU A 54 9.68 -4.37 -1.58
C GLU A 54 10.44 -3.91 -2.83
N ARG A 55 11.77 -3.79 -2.74
CA ARG A 55 12.61 -3.38 -3.87
C ARG A 55 12.64 -4.43 -4.98
N THR A 56 12.80 -5.71 -4.64
CA THR A 56 12.80 -6.80 -5.63
C THR A 56 11.41 -6.96 -6.24
N SER A 57 10.35 -7.00 -5.42
CA SER A 57 8.96 -7.08 -5.89
C SER A 57 8.62 -5.94 -6.86
N ARG A 58 9.05 -4.71 -6.58
CA ARG A 58 8.83 -3.57 -7.47
C ARG A 58 9.67 -3.63 -8.75
N ALA A 59 10.89 -4.16 -8.67
CA ALA A 59 11.73 -4.37 -9.84
C ALA A 59 11.15 -5.45 -10.75
N ASP A 60 10.71 -6.56 -10.16
CA ASP A 60 10.10 -7.70 -10.87
C ASP A 60 8.77 -7.29 -11.51
N LEU A 61 7.94 -6.50 -10.81
CA LEU A 61 6.71 -5.95 -11.37
C LEU A 61 6.99 -5.04 -12.57
N LYS A 62 7.98 -4.14 -12.47
CA LYS A 62 8.38 -3.29 -13.59
C LYS A 62 8.93 -4.10 -14.76
N ALA A 63 9.66 -5.18 -14.50
CA ALA A 63 10.15 -6.07 -15.54
C ALA A 63 8.98 -6.75 -16.26
N GLN A 64 8.04 -7.34 -15.52
CA GLN A 64 6.82 -7.97 -16.08
C GLN A 64 5.99 -6.99 -16.92
N MET A 65 5.82 -5.75 -16.45
CA MET A 65 5.13 -4.70 -17.21
C MET A 65 5.88 -4.33 -18.49
N ARG A 66 7.21 -4.21 -18.44
CA ARG A 66 8.04 -3.92 -19.61
C ARG A 66 8.05 -5.08 -20.62
N GLU A 67 7.97 -6.31 -20.14
CA GLU A 67 7.90 -7.53 -20.95
C GLU A 67 6.51 -7.77 -21.55
N GLY A 68 5.52 -6.91 -21.26
CA GLY A 68 4.16 -7.01 -21.80
C GLY A 68 3.32 -8.10 -21.13
N THR A 69 3.68 -8.52 -19.91
CA THR A 69 2.95 -9.57 -19.17
C THR A 69 1.54 -9.11 -18.76
N PHE A 70 1.33 -7.80 -18.59
CA PHE A 70 0.06 -7.23 -18.18
C PHE A 70 -0.42 -6.21 -19.21
N PRO A 71 -1.70 -6.24 -19.62
CA PRO A 71 -2.24 -5.27 -20.54
C PRO A 71 -2.27 -3.88 -19.90
N THR A 72 -2.08 -2.85 -20.71
CA THR A 72 -2.39 -1.46 -20.35
C THR A 72 -3.91 -1.24 -20.30
N VAL A 73 -4.38 -0.16 -19.68
CA VAL A 73 -5.82 0.20 -19.71
C VAL A 73 -6.29 0.43 -21.15
N ALA A 74 -5.44 1.01 -22.00
CA ALA A 74 -5.74 1.16 -23.42
C ALA A 74 -5.99 -0.19 -24.11
N GLU A 75 -5.10 -1.17 -23.90
CA GLU A 75 -5.22 -2.52 -24.46
C GLU A 75 -6.38 -3.30 -23.85
N LEU A 76 -6.60 -3.16 -22.54
CA LEU A 76 -7.67 -3.85 -21.82
C LEU A 76 -9.05 -3.43 -22.35
N VAL A 77 -9.26 -2.12 -22.53
CA VAL A 77 -10.50 -1.57 -23.09
C VAL A 77 -10.68 -1.94 -24.56
N ALA A 78 -9.58 -2.02 -25.33
CA ALA A 78 -9.63 -2.37 -26.75
C ALA A 78 -9.82 -3.88 -26.99
N GLY A 79 -9.40 -4.73 -26.05
CA GLY A 79 -9.29 -6.19 -26.26
C GLY A 79 -10.19 -7.07 -25.40
N THR A 80 -10.85 -6.55 -24.36
CA THR A 80 -11.70 -7.33 -23.44
C THR A 80 -13.11 -6.74 -23.35
N ASP A 81 -14.13 -7.57 -23.43
CA ASP A 81 -15.55 -7.20 -23.49
C ASP A 81 -16.39 -7.66 -22.28
N ASP A 82 -15.77 -8.25 -21.25
CA ASP A 82 -16.45 -8.70 -20.03
C ASP A 82 -15.55 -8.59 -18.78
N GLY A 83 -16.17 -8.49 -17.60
CA GLY A 83 -15.50 -8.42 -16.28
C GLY A 83 -15.57 -7.06 -15.60
N SER A 84 -15.43 -7.04 -14.27
CA SER A 84 -15.44 -5.81 -13.47
C SER A 84 -14.05 -5.16 -13.45
N LEU A 85 -14.00 -3.82 -13.46
CA LEU A 85 -12.76 -3.10 -13.19
C LEU A 85 -12.22 -3.41 -11.78
N ASP A 86 -13.07 -3.79 -10.84
CA ASP A 86 -12.66 -4.16 -9.48
C ASP A 86 -12.00 -5.54 -9.38
N ASP A 87 -12.03 -6.33 -10.46
CA ASP A 87 -11.31 -7.60 -10.55
C ASP A 87 -9.82 -7.41 -10.86
N TYR A 88 -9.39 -6.16 -11.10
CA TYR A 88 -8.01 -5.80 -11.42
C TYR A 88 -7.38 -4.88 -10.37
N ALA A 89 -6.07 -5.06 -10.17
CA ALA A 89 -5.20 -4.10 -9.53
C ALA A 89 -4.48 -3.27 -10.59
N PHE A 90 -4.46 -1.94 -10.43
CA PHE A 90 -3.86 -1.04 -11.41
C PHE A 90 -2.53 -0.47 -10.91
N ASN A 91 -1.54 -0.45 -11.79
CA ASN A 91 -0.21 0.06 -11.49
C ASN A 91 0.23 1.06 -12.55
N LEU A 92 0.84 2.16 -12.11
CA LEU A 92 1.53 3.09 -13.02
C LEU A 92 2.78 2.43 -13.59
N LYS A 93 3.29 2.93 -14.72
CA LYS A 93 4.61 2.54 -15.27
C LYS A 93 5.78 2.57 -14.26
N THR A 94 5.64 3.35 -13.18
CA THR A 94 6.61 3.44 -12.07
C THR A 94 6.46 2.34 -11.01
N GLY A 95 5.53 1.40 -11.21
CA GLY A 95 5.16 0.33 -10.28
C GLY A 95 4.31 0.77 -9.09
N GLY A 96 3.87 2.04 -9.04
CA GLY A 96 2.99 2.53 -7.97
C GLY A 96 1.55 2.03 -8.18
N GLU A 97 0.98 1.36 -7.18
CA GLU A 97 -0.42 0.93 -7.20
C GLU A 97 -1.37 2.12 -7.06
N VAL A 98 -2.40 2.15 -7.89
CA VAL A 98 -3.43 3.19 -7.94
C VAL A 98 -4.81 2.56 -8.08
N ARG A 99 -5.84 3.33 -7.79
CA ARG A 99 -7.23 3.01 -8.14
C ARG A 99 -7.71 3.93 -9.25
N LEU A 100 -8.63 3.42 -10.06
CA LEU A 100 -9.30 4.20 -11.10
C LEU A 100 -10.47 5.03 -10.53
N GLY A 101 -10.71 6.20 -11.12
CA GLY A 101 -11.81 7.08 -10.76
C GLY A 101 -11.52 7.97 -9.54
N PHE A 102 -12.57 8.40 -8.84
CA PHE A 102 -12.49 9.38 -7.76
C PHE A 102 -12.15 8.75 -6.39
N PRO A 103 -11.40 9.46 -5.52
CA PRO A 103 -11.16 9.02 -4.15
C PRO A 103 -12.46 8.81 -3.38
N GLY A 104 -12.58 7.68 -2.69
CA GLY A 104 -13.76 7.33 -1.90
C GLY A 104 -14.91 6.69 -2.69
N ALA A 105 -14.77 6.52 -4.01
CA ALA A 105 -15.69 5.71 -4.79
C ALA A 105 -15.65 4.25 -4.32
N ARG A 106 -16.83 3.61 -4.26
CA ARG A 106 -16.94 2.19 -3.84
C ARG A 106 -16.43 1.23 -4.91
N THR A 107 -16.63 1.59 -6.17
CA THR A 107 -16.24 0.81 -7.36
C THR A 107 -15.28 1.63 -8.23
N GLN A 108 -14.41 0.93 -8.95
CA GLN A 108 -13.54 1.56 -9.94
C GLN A 108 -14.32 1.99 -11.19
N SER A 109 -13.94 3.11 -11.80
CA SER A 109 -14.56 3.58 -13.03
C SER A 109 -13.57 4.25 -13.99
N LEU A 110 -13.88 4.16 -15.28
CA LEU A 110 -13.23 4.88 -16.36
C LEU A 110 -14.16 5.97 -16.89
N THR A 111 -13.63 7.16 -17.10
CA THR A 111 -14.38 8.26 -17.74
C THR A 111 -14.08 8.25 -19.23
N PHE A 112 -15.12 8.37 -20.05
CA PHE A 112 -15.04 8.50 -21.49
C PHE A 112 -15.68 9.81 -21.95
N THR A 113 -15.28 10.30 -23.11
CA THR A 113 -15.79 11.52 -23.74
C THR A 113 -15.88 11.37 -25.26
N ASP A 114 -16.95 11.89 -25.86
CA ASP A 114 -17.08 12.05 -27.33
C ASP A 114 -16.62 13.45 -27.81
N GLY A 115 -16.07 14.25 -26.89
CA GLY A 115 -15.64 15.63 -27.10
C GLY A 115 -16.63 16.66 -26.58
N VAL A 116 -17.88 16.26 -26.29
CA VAL A 116 -18.95 17.13 -25.78
C VAL A 116 -19.54 16.58 -24.48
N LYS A 117 -19.87 15.29 -24.47
CA LYS A 117 -20.48 14.57 -23.37
C LYS A 117 -19.44 13.73 -22.66
N THR A 118 -19.79 13.31 -21.44
CA THR A 118 -18.99 12.35 -20.67
C THR A 118 -19.85 11.16 -20.27
N ALA A 119 -19.23 9.99 -20.20
CA ALA A 119 -19.81 8.74 -19.73
C ALA A 119 -18.85 8.07 -18.74
N GLN A 120 -19.38 7.21 -17.87
CA GLN A 120 -18.59 6.41 -16.93
C GLN A 120 -18.82 4.93 -17.21
N ALA A 121 -17.74 4.16 -17.30
CA ALA A 121 -17.78 2.70 -17.36
C ALA A 121 -17.25 2.14 -16.03
N GLN A 122 -17.99 1.21 -15.42
CA GLN A 122 -17.57 0.50 -14.20
C GLN A 122 -17.14 -0.95 -14.49
N ASP A 123 -17.38 -1.42 -15.71
CA ASP A 123 -17.04 -2.74 -16.21
C ASP A 123 -16.40 -2.63 -17.61
N LEU A 124 -15.76 -3.73 -18.03
CA LEU A 124 -15.07 -3.81 -19.32
C LEU A 124 -16.04 -3.83 -20.50
N ALA A 125 -17.22 -4.43 -20.31
CA ALA A 125 -18.28 -4.43 -21.34
C ALA A 125 -18.69 -3.01 -21.75
N THR A 126 -19.00 -2.15 -20.78
CA THR A 126 -19.38 -0.76 -21.04
C THR A 126 -18.19 0.04 -21.59
N ALA A 127 -16.98 -0.20 -21.09
CA ALA A 127 -15.79 0.48 -21.57
C ALA A 127 -15.50 0.14 -23.05
N ALA A 128 -15.57 -1.14 -23.41
CA ALA A 128 -15.38 -1.61 -24.78
C ALA A 128 -16.45 -1.06 -25.72
N GLN A 129 -17.71 -0.98 -25.29
CA GLN A 129 -18.79 -0.38 -26.07
C GLN A 129 -18.55 1.12 -26.35
N LEU A 130 -18.15 1.88 -25.32
CA LEU A 130 -17.84 3.30 -25.47
C LEU A 130 -16.64 3.50 -26.40
N TYR A 131 -15.58 2.71 -26.22
CA TYR A 131 -14.39 2.74 -27.06
C TYR A 131 -14.70 2.41 -28.52
N ALA A 132 -15.47 1.34 -28.78
CA ALA A 132 -15.91 0.96 -30.12
C ALA A 132 -16.82 2.01 -30.78
N ALA A 133 -17.58 2.76 -29.98
CA ALA A 133 -18.38 3.90 -30.43
C ALA A 133 -17.54 5.16 -30.71
N GLY A 134 -16.21 5.10 -30.58
CA GLY A 134 -15.29 6.20 -30.83
C GLY A 134 -15.13 7.19 -29.68
N TRP A 135 -15.57 6.83 -28.47
CA TRP A 135 -15.34 7.67 -27.29
C TRP A 135 -13.91 7.50 -26.79
N GLU A 136 -13.31 8.61 -26.37
CA GLU A 136 -11.94 8.65 -25.86
C GLU A 136 -11.90 8.62 -24.33
N LEU A 137 -10.84 8.06 -23.75
CA LEU A 137 -10.62 8.07 -22.31
C LEU A 137 -10.30 9.48 -21.81
N GLY A 138 -11.04 9.92 -20.79
CA GLY A 138 -10.87 11.20 -20.12
C GLY A 138 -12.12 12.08 -20.22
N SER A 139 -11.90 13.39 -20.23
CA SER A 139 -12.96 14.40 -20.33
C SER A 139 -12.61 15.40 -21.43
N PRO A 140 -13.56 16.22 -21.93
CA PRO A 140 -13.28 17.21 -22.97
C PRO A 140 -12.06 18.09 -22.61
N GLY A 141 -11.06 18.12 -23.49
CA GLY A 141 -9.79 18.85 -23.28
C GLY A 141 -8.87 18.30 -22.18
N ARG A 142 -9.18 17.14 -21.61
CA ARG A 142 -8.42 16.48 -20.54
C ARG A 142 -8.35 14.96 -20.77
N PRO A 143 -7.53 14.51 -21.74
CA PRO A 143 -7.40 13.09 -22.04
C PRO A 143 -6.70 12.33 -20.91
N GLY A 144 -6.96 11.03 -20.85
CA GLY A 144 -6.31 10.10 -19.95
C GLY A 144 -7.20 9.55 -18.85
N VAL A 145 -6.66 8.57 -18.15
CA VAL A 145 -7.31 7.83 -17.07
C VAL A 145 -7.14 8.59 -15.76
N ARG A 146 -8.25 8.83 -15.06
CA ARG A 146 -8.21 9.39 -13.71
C ARG A 146 -7.82 8.32 -12.71
N VAL A 147 -6.78 8.59 -11.93
CA VAL A 147 -6.25 7.68 -10.92
C VAL A 147 -6.01 8.39 -9.58
N HIS A 148 -6.01 7.62 -8.50
CA HIS A 148 -5.63 8.09 -7.18
C HIS A 148 -4.86 7.02 -6.39
N PHE A 149 -3.98 7.44 -5.48
CA PHE A 149 -3.28 6.51 -4.60
C PHE A 149 -4.19 6.09 -3.44
N ARG A 150 -4.17 4.80 -3.10
CA ARG A 150 -4.95 4.25 -1.97
C ARG A 150 -4.62 5.00 -0.68
N GLY A 151 -5.65 5.33 0.09
CA GLY A 151 -5.53 6.07 1.35
C GLY A 151 -5.25 7.57 1.19
N THR A 152 -5.22 8.10 -0.04
CA THR A 152 -5.01 9.52 -0.31
C THR A 152 -6.18 10.11 -1.09
N LYS A 153 -6.33 11.45 -1.01
CA LYS A 153 -7.24 12.22 -1.88
C LYS A 153 -6.52 12.81 -3.10
N GLN A 154 -5.28 12.38 -3.36
CA GLN A 154 -4.49 12.94 -4.45
C GLN A 154 -4.87 12.27 -5.77
N GLU A 155 -5.42 13.07 -6.68
CA GLU A 155 -5.83 12.64 -8.01
C GLU A 155 -4.80 13.03 -9.07
N ARG A 156 -4.73 12.22 -10.12
CA ARG A 156 -3.93 12.50 -11.31
C ARG A 156 -4.64 12.00 -12.56
N LEU A 157 -4.43 12.69 -13.68
CA LEU A 157 -4.71 12.17 -15.01
C LEU A 157 -3.43 11.57 -15.58
N VAL A 158 -3.52 10.33 -16.04
CA VAL A 158 -2.39 9.56 -16.56
C VAL A 158 -2.77 8.99 -17.93
N PRO A 159 -1.88 9.01 -18.93
CA PRO A 159 -2.13 8.34 -20.21
C PRO A 159 -2.52 6.86 -20.02
N ALA A 160 -3.45 6.36 -20.83
CA ALA A 160 -4.02 5.02 -20.68
C ALA A 160 -3.02 3.88 -20.94
N ASP A 161 -1.98 4.16 -21.72
CA ASP A 161 -0.81 3.32 -22.01
C ASP A 161 0.22 3.30 -20.85
N GLU A 162 0.08 4.18 -19.86
CA GLU A 162 0.95 4.23 -18.69
C GLU A 162 0.31 3.62 -17.42
N VAL A 163 -0.90 3.10 -17.54
CA VAL A 163 -1.62 2.41 -16.46
C VAL A 163 -1.82 0.96 -16.87
N TYR A 164 -1.32 0.04 -16.06
CA TYR A 164 -1.30 -1.39 -16.35
C TYR A 164 -2.29 -2.10 -15.43
N ALA A 165 -3.01 -3.06 -15.99
CA ALA A 165 -4.03 -3.83 -15.30
C ALA A 165 -3.51 -5.24 -15.01
N ARG A 166 -3.32 -5.53 -13.73
CA ARG A 166 -2.96 -6.87 -13.26
C ARG A 166 -4.22 -7.55 -12.72
N PRO A 167 -4.50 -8.81 -13.09
CA PRO A 167 -5.56 -9.57 -12.46
C PRO A 167 -5.42 -9.54 -10.93
N GLY A 168 -6.50 -9.15 -10.24
CA GLY A 168 -6.58 -9.17 -8.79
C GLY A 168 -6.73 -10.59 -8.25
N GLU A 169 -6.53 -10.78 -6.95
CA GLU A 169 -6.70 -12.07 -6.28
C GLU A 169 -8.12 -12.66 -6.43
N ARG A 170 -9.13 -11.82 -6.73
CA ARG A 170 -10.50 -12.27 -7.01
C ARG A 170 -10.71 -12.85 -8.40
N ALA A 171 -9.87 -12.51 -9.38
CA ALA A 171 -9.96 -13.02 -10.75
C ALA A 171 -9.27 -14.38 -10.93
N THR A 172 -8.52 -14.83 -9.93
CA THR A 172 -7.73 -16.08 -9.94
C THR A 172 -8.32 -17.19 -9.06
N GLY A 173 -9.52 -16.97 -8.50
CA GLY A 173 -10.26 -17.91 -7.66
C GLY A 173 -11.45 -18.54 -8.38
#